data_AF-A0A8H5PCE4-F1
#
_entry.id   AF-A0A8H5PCE4-F1
#
_cell.length_a   1.000
_cell.length_b   1.000
_cell.length_c   1.000
_cell.angle_alpha   90.00
_cell.angle_beta   90.00
_cell.angle_gamma   90.00
#
_symmetry.space_group_name_H-M   'P 1'
#
loop_
_entity.id
_entity.type
_entity.pdbx_description
1 polymer ?
#
loop_
_entity_poly.entity_id
_entity_poly.type
_entity_poly.pdbx_seq_one_letter_code
_entity_poly.pdbx_strand_id
1 'polypeptide(L)'
;MDYSTISSLDWHVYIHHLHKWLRVFASLTLAIVLFKLIDFLCRVTYRLYLSPLRKFPGPRLAAISSTWEIYHSIRNDRFLAIHELHEKHGNVVRIGPNQVSVASPEAFHHVFVTKCSSFLKTDFYATIQPGIGPKFAGLFNYINHKQAMAERRDLQPLFSPGNLKHYEARFDEQLDILMGVIKQRGKVDLFGLFKFFMLDVIGDLALNKSFSQVTSGQEHQYVVDFNNAFMLIGLQNTFAPIIPLIPYLPFNKLKDAYYGLQRVFSYSKERVEDYLKQDMSKKQGSLMSGYLDPTTGEPKDGYSAWSIALAGHGFICWLRSNFYHSDISHLDVD
;
A
#
# COMPACT_ATOMS: atom_id res chain seq x y z
N MET A 1 -21.81 10.95 -66.81
CA MET A 1 -21.59 9.83 -65.88
C MET A 1 -22.86 9.68 -65.08
N ASP A 2 -23.55 8.57 -65.31
CA ASP A 2 -24.90 8.31 -64.81
C ASP A 2 -24.81 7.82 -63.35
N TYR A 3 -25.38 8.58 -62.42
CA TYR A 3 -25.36 8.28 -60.97
C TYR A 3 -26.55 7.41 -60.52
N SER A 4 -27.34 6.88 -61.47
CA SER A 4 -28.59 6.15 -61.21
C SER A 4 -28.42 4.66 -60.82
N THR A 5 -27.20 4.12 -60.82
CA THR A 5 -26.93 2.69 -60.57
C THR A 5 -26.47 2.34 -59.15
N ILE A 6 -26.42 3.30 -58.21
CA ILE A 6 -26.18 3.01 -56.77
C ILE A 6 -27.53 2.87 -56.04
N SER A 7 -28.48 2.15 -56.64
CA SER A 7 -29.88 2.06 -56.18
C SER A 7 -30.31 0.60 -56.03
N SER A 8 -29.65 -0.10 -55.12
CA SER A 8 -30.19 -1.21 -54.30
C SER A 8 -29.00 -1.88 -53.62
N LEU A 9 -28.43 -1.21 -52.62
CA LEU A 9 -27.53 -1.88 -51.70
C LEU A 9 -28.32 -3.04 -51.08
N ASP A 10 -27.90 -4.29 -51.34
CA ASP A 10 -28.55 -5.53 -50.90
C ASP A 10 -28.57 -5.66 -49.37
N TRP A 11 -29.40 -4.85 -48.70
CA TRP A 11 -29.51 -4.79 -47.24
C TRP A 11 -29.82 -6.16 -46.64
N HIS A 12 -30.51 -7.04 -47.37
CA HIS A 12 -30.79 -8.41 -46.95
C HIS A 12 -29.53 -9.27 -46.79
N VAL A 13 -28.52 -9.11 -47.66
CA VAL A 13 -27.24 -9.84 -47.57
C VAL A 13 -26.47 -9.35 -46.34
N TYR A 14 -26.39 -8.04 -46.13
CA TYR A 14 -25.75 -7.46 -44.94
C TYR A 14 -26.45 -7.86 -43.64
N ILE A 15 -27.78 -7.83 -43.58
CA ILE A 15 -28.58 -8.25 -42.42
C ILE A 15 -28.37 -9.74 -42.13
N HIS A 16 -28.32 -10.60 -43.15
CA HIS A 16 -28.03 -12.03 -42.97
C HIS A 16 -26.62 -12.28 -42.42
N HIS A 17 -25.61 -11.60 -42.97
CA HIS A 17 -24.25 -11.66 -42.42
C HIS A 17 -24.18 -11.13 -41.00
N LEU A 18 -24.87 -10.03 -40.68
CA LEU A 18 -24.94 -9.47 -39.35
C LEU A 18 -25.57 -10.45 -38.35
N HIS A 19 -26.70 -11.08 -38.68
CA HIS A 19 -27.31 -12.10 -37.83
C HIS A 19 -26.40 -13.33 -37.64
N LYS A 20 -25.68 -13.76 -38.68
CA LYS A 20 -24.71 -14.85 -38.57
C LYS A 20 -23.59 -14.48 -37.59
N TRP A 21 -23.02 -13.29 -37.71
CA TRP A 21 -21.98 -12.80 -36.79
C TRP A 21 -22.52 -12.65 -35.37
N LEU A 22 -23.72 -12.09 -35.18
CA LEU A 22 -24.36 -11.98 -33.86
C LEU A 22 -24.54 -13.34 -33.18
N ARG A 23 -24.97 -14.37 -33.92
CA ARG A 23 -25.09 -15.74 -33.38
C ARG A 23 -23.74 -16.33 -33.01
N VAL A 24 -22.70 -16.10 -33.82
CA VAL A 24 -21.33 -16.53 -33.52
C VAL A 24 -20.85 -15.85 -32.24
N PHE A 25 -20.98 -14.53 -32.11
CA PHE A 25 -20.62 -13.79 -30.89
C PHE A 25 -21.42 -14.25 -29.67
N ALA A 26 -22.73 -14.47 -29.80
CA ALA A 26 -23.57 -15.00 -28.72
C ALA A 26 -23.12 -16.41 -28.28
N SER A 27 -22.79 -17.29 -29.23
CA SER A 27 -22.31 -18.64 -28.91
C SER A 27 -20.93 -18.63 -28.25
N LEU A 28 -20.01 -17.76 -28.70
CA LEU A 28 -18.69 -17.59 -28.10
C LEU A 28 -18.78 -17.00 -26.69
N THR A 29 -19.61 -15.97 -26.49
CA THR A 29 -19.83 -15.38 -25.17
C THR A 29 -20.44 -16.40 -24.20
N LEU A 30 -21.44 -17.17 -24.64
CA LEU A 30 -22.02 -18.26 -23.84
C LEU A 30 -20.97 -19.33 -23.49
N ALA A 31 -20.15 -19.75 -24.46
CA ALA A 31 -19.08 -20.73 -24.22
C ALA A 31 -18.05 -20.21 -23.19
N ILE A 32 -17.67 -18.93 -23.27
CA ILE A 32 -16.78 -18.28 -22.30
C ILE A 32 -17.42 -18.25 -20.91
N VAL A 33 -18.70 -17.88 -20.81
CA VAL A 33 -19.43 -17.84 -19.53
C VAL A 33 -19.52 -19.24 -18.91
N LEU A 34 -19.87 -20.26 -19.70
CA LEU A 34 -19.93 -21.65 -19.23
C LEU A 34 -18.56 -22.16 -18.79
N PHE A 35 -17.50 -21.89 -19.57
CA PHE A 35 -16.14 -22.25 -19.21
C PHE A 35 -15.72 -21.60 -17.88
N LYS A 36 -15.99 -20.30 -17.70
CA LYS A 36 -15.69 -19.58 -16.45
C LYS A 36 -16.50 -20.10 -15.26
N LEU A 37 -17.75 -20.51 -15.49
CA LEU A 37 -18.59 -21.12 -14.47
C LEU A 37 -18.04 -22.48 -14.03
N ILE A 38 -17.67 -23.35 -14.97
CA ILE A 38 -17.08 -24.67 -14.69
C ILE A 38 -15.76 -24.48 -13.92
N ASP A 39 -14.88 -23.61 -14.40
CA ASP A 39 -13.61 -23.27 -13.77
C ASP A 39 -13.78 -22.70 -12.35
N PHE A 40 -14.80 -21.85 -12.13
CA PHE A 40 -15.18 -21.39 -10.80
C PHE A 40 -15.60 -22.55 -9.89
N LEU A 41 -16.53 -23.41 -10.33
CA LEU A 41 -17.02 -24.55 -9.55
C LEU A 41 -15.89 -25.54 -9.22
N CYS A 42 -15.01 -25.85 -10.17
CA CYS A 42 -13.82 -26.68 -9.94
C CYS A 42 -12.92 -26.08 -8.85
N ARG A 43 -12.65 -24.77 -8.89
CA ARG A 43 -11.87 -24.09 -7.86
C ARG A 43 -12.54 -24.12 -6.49
N VAL A 44 -13.85 -23.89 -6.42
CA VAL A 44 -14.60 -23.94 -5.15
C VAL A 44 -14.49 -25.34 -4.54
N THR A 45 -14.76 -26.37 -5.34
CA THR A 45 -14.68 -27.78 -4.90
C THR A 45 -13.26 -28.12 -4.44
N TYR A 46 -12.24 -27.75 -5.20
CA TYR A 46 -10.84 -27.96 -4.81
C TYR A 46 -10.52 -27.25 -3.49
N ARG A 47 -10.87 -25.97 -3.35
CA ARG A 47 -10.54 -25.15 -2.17
C ARG A 47 -11.20 -25.64 -0.88
N LEU A 48 -12.42 -26.17 -0.99
CA LEU A 48 -13.16 -26.70 0.15
C LEU A 48 -12.72 -28.12 0.52
N TYR A 49 -12.54 -29.00 -0.46
CA TYR A 49 -12.39 -30.43 -0.20
C TYR A 49 -11.00 -30.98 -0.43
N LEU A 50 -10.19 -30.41 -1.33
CA LEU A 50 -8.89 -30.96 -1.75
C LEU A 50 -7.70 -30.10 -1.34
N SER A 51 -7.92 -28.84 -0.95
CA SER A 51 -6.86 -27.93 -0.54
C SER A 51 -6.11 -28.47 0.69
N PRO A 52 -4.77 -28.35 0.74
CA PRO A 52 -4.00 -28.68 1.94
C PRO A 52 -4.38 -27.82 3.15
N LEU A 53 -5.04 -26.67 2.92
CA LEU A 53 -5.53 -25.78 3.97
C LEU A 53 -6.91 -26.19 4.53
N ARG A 54 -7.56 -27.25 3.99
CA ARG A 54 -8.87 -27.73 4.47
C ARG A 54 -8.87 -28.16 5.93
N LYS A 55 -7.70 -28.54 6.46
CA LYS A 55 -7.51 -28.97 7.85
C LYS A 55 -7.62 -27.84 8.86
N PHE A 56 -7.49 -26.59 8.41
CA PHE A 56 -7.54 -25.43 9.29
C PHE A 56 -8.98 -24.89 9.36
N PRO A 57 -9.50 -24.66 10.58
CA PRO A 57 -10.84 -24.13 10.79
C PRO A 57 -10.95 -22.68 10.32
N GLY A 58 -12.14 -22.27 9.87
CA GLY A 58 -12.41 -20.88 9.46
C GLY A 58 -13.73 -20.75 8.70
N PRO A 59 -14.14 -19.51 8.36
CA PRO A 59 -15.37 -19.26 7.61
C PRO A 59 -15.33 -19.92 6.24
N ARG A 60 -16.44 -20.57 5.82
CA ARG A 60 -16.52 -21.19 4.49
C ARG A 60 -16.31 -20.19 3.36
N LEU A 61 -16.81 -18.96 3.52
CA LEU A 61 -16.59 -17.89 2.55
C LEU A 61 -15.10 -17.57 2.39
N ALA A 62 -14.35 -17.53 3.49
CA ALA A 62 -12.90 -17.34 3.47
C ALA A 62 -12.19 -18.49 2.75
N ALA A 63 -12.66 -19.72 2.88
CA ALA A 63 -12.10 -20.86 2.13
C ALA A 63 -12.33 -20.74 0.61
N ILE A 64 -13.46 -20.17 0.18
CA ILE A 64 -13.86 -20.09 -1.23
C ILE A 64 -13.21 -18.90 -1.94
N SER A 65 -13.26 -17.72 -1.34
CA SER A 65 -12.78 -16.46 -1.95
C SER A 65 -12.29 -15.46 -0.89
N SER A 66 -11.64 -14.39 -1.33
CA SER A 66 -11.25 -13.27 -0.46
C SER A 66 -12.43 -12.39 -0.02
N THR A 67 -13.67 -12.75 -0.38
CA THR A 67 -14.87 -11.95 -0.09
C THR A 67 -15.09 -11.75 1.40
N TRP A 68 -14.78 -12.75 2.24
CA TRP A 68 -14.87 -12.63 3.69
C TRP A 68 -13.91 -11.55 4.22
N GLU A 69 -12.67 -11.56 3.74
CA GLU A 69 -11.66 -10.59 4.14
C GLU A 69 -12.03 -9.17 3.69
N ILE A 70 -12.53 -9.01 2.47
CA ILE A 70 -13.01 -7.72 1.96
C ILE A 70 -14.16 -7.18 2.81
N TYR A 71 -15.14 -8.03 3.12
CA TYR A 71 -16.30 -7.65 3.91
C TYR A 71 -15.87 -7.03 5.24
N HIS A 72 -14.98 -7.70 5.97
CA HIS A 72 -14.45 -7.20 7.24
C HIS A 72 -13.48 -6.03 7.08
N SER A 73 -12.77 -5.94 5.96
CA SER A 73 -11.92 -4.78 5.65
C SER A 73 -12.76 -3.52 5.39
N ILE A 74 -13.88 -3.64 4.66
CA ILE A 74 -14.81 -2.54 4.39
C ILE A 74 -15.51 -2.09 5.67
N ARG A 75 -15.85 -3.03 6.56
CA ARG A 75 -16.40 -2.74 7.89
C ARG A 75 -15.37 -2.23 8.90
N ASN A 76 -14.08 -2.21 8.52
CA ASN A 76 -12.97 -1.85 9.39
C ASN A 76 -12.89 -2.69 10.70
N ASP A 77 -13.36 -3.94 10.66
CA ASP A 77 -13.42 -4.86 11.80
C ASP A 77 -12.61 -6.16 11.57
N ARG A 78 -11.79 -6.21 10.51
CA ARG A 78 -10.96 -7.38 10.14
C ARG A 78 -10.12 -7.93 11.29
N PHE A 79 -9.49 -7.06 12.07
CA PHE A 79 -8.65 -7.52 13.19
C PHE A 79 -9.49 -8.17 14.30
N LEU A 80 -10.66 -7.61 14.62
CA LEU A 80 -11.61 -8.18 15.58
C LEU A 80 -12.13 -9.53 15.08
N ALA A 81 -12.56 -9.61 13.83
CA ALA A 81 -13.05 -10.85 13.25
C ALA A 81 -12.00 -11.97 13.23
N ILE A 82 -10.73 -11.64 12.97
CA ILE A 82 -9.62 -12.60 13.04
C ILE A 82 -9.36 -13.01 14.50
N HIS A 83 -9.43 -12.07 15.44
CA HIS A 83 -9.28 -12.36 16.87
C HIS A 83 -10.37 -13.32 17.37
N GLU A 84 -11.64 -13.04 17.08
CA GLU A 84 -12.77 -13.92 17.42
C GLU A 84 -12.61 -15.33 16.83
N LEU A 85 -12.07 -15.44 15.61
CA LEU A 85 -11.76 -16.74 15.01
C LEU A 85 -10.69 -17.48 15.81
N HIS A 86 -9.63 -16.79 16.24
CA HIS A 86 -8.59 -17.39 17.07
C HIS A 86 -9.10 -17.78 18.46
N GLU A 87 -9.97 -16.99 19.08
CA GLU A 87 -10.63 -17.35 20.35
C GLU A 87 -11.47 -18.63 20.19
N LYS A 88 -12.18 -18.77 19.07
CA LYS A 88 -13.06 -19.91 18.82
C LYS A 88 -12.35 -21.18 18.36
N HIS A 89 -11.29 -21.04 17.58
CA HIS A 89 -10.70 -22.14 16.81
C HIS A 89 -9.22 -22.39 17.13
N GLY A 90 -8.60 -21.58 17.98
CA GLY A 90 -7.23 -21.70 18.42
C GLY A 90 -6.21 -21.00 17.52
N ASN A 91 -4.96 -21.44 17.61
CA ASN A 91 -3.81 -20.67 17.11
C ASN A 91 -3.70 -20.58 15.58
N VAL A 92 -4.38 -21.42 14.81
CA VAL A 92 -4.30 -21.40 13.34
C VAL A 92 -5.69 -21.43 12.73
N VAL A 93 -6.03 -20.35 12.01
CA VAL A 93 -7.35 -20.20 11.37
C VAL A 93 -7.21 -19.81 9.91
N ARG A 94 -8.10 -20.33 9.06
CA ARG A 94 -8.14 -20.02 7.63
C ARG A 94 -8.92 -18.73 7.39
N ILE A 95 -8.25 -17.73 6.84
CA ILE A 95 -8.80 -16.38 6.56
C ILE A 95 -8.95 -16.09 5.07
N GLY A 96 -8.44 -16.97 4.21
CA GLY A 96 -8.58 -16.86 2.77
C GLY A 96 -8.37 -18.19 2.04
N PRO A 97 -8.54 -18.22 0.70
CA PRO A 97 -8.42 -19.44 -0.08
C PRO A 97 -7.04 -20.09 0.04
N ASN A 98 -5.99 -19.25 0.09
CA ASN A 98 -4.58 -19.62 0.20
C ASN A 98 -3.92 -18.91 1.39
N GLN A 99 -4.68 -18.57 2.44
CA GLN A 99 -4.20 -17.77 3.56
C GLN A 99 -4.67 -18.33 4.89
N VAL A 100 -3.77 -18.36 5.86
CA VAL A 100 -4.04 -18.69 7.25
C VAL A 100 -3.47 -17.60 8.15
N SER A 101 -4.17 -17.31 9.24
CA SER A 101 -3.67 -16.51 10.34
C SER A 101 -3.11 -17.43 11.41
N VAL A 102 -1.96 -17.07 11.97
CA VAL A 102 -1.26 -17.86 13.00
C VAL A 102 -0.99 -16.97 14.21
N ALA A 103 -1.55 -17.33 15.36
CA ALA A 103 -1.36 -16.68 16.65
C ALA A 103 -0.51 -17.59 17.55
N SER A 104 0.81 -17.61 17.33
CA SER A 104 1.77 -18.36 18.15
C SER A 104 3.12 -17.63 18.21
N PRO A 105 3.68 -17.41 19.42
CA PRO A 105 5.02 -16.85 19.59
C PRO A 105 6.11 -17.69 18.91
N GLU A 106 5.98 -19.01 18.95
CA GLU A 106 6.92 -19.94 18.32
C GLU A 106 6.88 -19.82 16.80
N ALA A 107 5.67 -19.71 16.22
CA ALA A 107 5.50 -19.48 14.79
C ALA A 107 6.07 -18.12 14.37
N PHE A 108 5.88 -17.07 15.18
CA PHE A 108 6.50 -15.77 14.94
C PHE A 108 8.03 -15.88 14.89
N HIS A 109 8.64 -16.50 15.90
CA HIS A 109 10.10 -16.69 15.94
C HIS A 109 10.57 -17.54 14.75
N HIS A 110 9.85 -18.60 14.41
CA HIS A 110 10.21 -19.46 13.29
C HIS A 110 10.18 -18.71 11.96
N VAL A 111 9.10 -17.98 11.69
CA VAL A 111 8.89 -17.26 10.41
C VAL A 111 9.82 -16.05 10.31
N PHE A 112 9.90 -15.20 11.34
CA PHE A 112 10.59 -13.91 11.25
C PHE A 112 12.06 -13.94 11.68
N VAL A 113 12.48 -14.94 12.47
CA VAL A 113 13.85 -15.03 13.01
C VAL A 113 14.60 -16.22 12.40
N THR A 114 14.15 -17.45 12.65
CA THR A 114 14.94 -18.66 12.30
C THR A 114 14.91 -19.01 10.82
N LYS A 115 13.76 -18.86 10.15
CA LYS A 115 13.55 -19.22 8.74
C LYS A 115 13.12 -18.03 7.89
N CYS A 116 13.46 -16.81 8.32
CA CYS A 116 13.11 -15.56 7.64
C CYS A 116 13.31 -15.62 6.12
N SER A 117 14.46 -16.12 5.65
CA SER A 117 14.78 -16.24 4.22
C SER A 117 13.93 -17.23 3.43
N SER A 118 13.21 -18.14 4.09
CA SER A 118 12.34 -19.15 3.49
C SER A 118 10.89 -18.69 3.38
N PHE A 119 10.49 -17.69 4.16
CA PHE A 119 9.13 -17.14 4.17
C PHE A 119 9.11 -15.79 3.44
N LEU A 120 8.99 -15.87 2.11
CA LEU A 120 8.96 -14.69 1.26
C LEU A 120 7.64 -13.93 1.40
N LYS A 121 7.73 -12.60 1.27
CA LYS A 121 6.55 -11.76 1.08
C LYS A 121 5.82 -12.17 -0.20
N THR A 122 4.50 -12.10 -0.20
CA THR A 122 3.68 -12.42 -1.38
C THR A 122 3.76 -11.32 -2.44
N ASP A 123 3.34 -11.64 -3.66
CA ASP A 123 3.24 -10.69 -4.80
C ASP A 123 2.40 -9.44 -4.50
N PHE A 124 1.56 -9.46 -3.45
CA PHE A 124 0.91 -8.27 -2.90
C PHE A 124 1.87 -7.08 -2.75
N TYR A 125 3.09 -7.29 -2.22
CA TYR A 125 4.04 -6.19 -2.04
C TYR A 125 4.59 -5.63 -3.36
N ALA A 126 4.47 -6.37 -4.47
CA ALA A 126 4.73 -5.84 -5.80
C ALA A 126 3.55 -5.03 -6.35
N THR A 127 2.30 -5.30 -5.92
CA THR A 127 1.11 -4.59 -6.39
C THR A 127 0.86 -3.24 -5.70
N ILE A 128 1.40 -3.01 -4.50
CA ILE A 128 1.39 -1.71 -3.79
C ILE A 128 2.34 -0.68 -4.46
N GLN A 129 2.66 -0.86 -5.75
CA GLN A 129 3.53 -0.01 -6.56
C GLN A 129 2.80 0.41 -7.85
N PRO A 130 1.68 1.16 -7.80
CA PRO A 130 0.98 1.51 -9.02
C PRO A 130 1.80 2.47 -9.89
N GLY A 131 1.82 2.16 -11.18
CA GLY A 131 2.32 3.03 -12.25
C GLY A 131 3.79 2.85 -12.63
N ILE A 132 4.58 2.06 -11.90
CA ILE A 132 6.05 2.04 -12.07
C ILE A 132 6.60 0.62 -12.34
N GLY A 133 5.81 -0.42 -12.03
CA GLY A 133 6.19 -1.82 -12.25
C GLY A 133 7.28 -2.31 -11.29
N PRO A 134 7.65 -3.60 -11.35
CA PRO A 134 8.51 -4.27 -10.37
C PRO A 134 9.97 -3.79 -10.37
N LYS A 135 10.32 -2.81 -11.22
CA LYS A 135 11.69 -2.31 -11.38
C LYS A 135 12.16 -1.43 -10.23
N PHE A 136 11.24 -0.79 -9.50
CA PHE A 136 11.56 0.12 -8.41
C PHE A 136 10.80 -0.31 -7.15
N ALA A 137 11.44 -1.16 -6.36
CA ALA A 137 10.99 -1.54 -5.02
C ALA A 137 11.96 -0.96 -3.98
N GLY A 138 11.44 -0.59 -2.81
CA GLY A 138 12.24 -0.26 -1.63
C GLY A 138 12.09 -1.33 -0.54
N LEU A 139 12.74 -1.12 0.59
CA LEU A 139 12.84 -2.08 1.71
C LEU A 139 11.49 -2.71 2.14
N PHE A 140 10.42 -1.91 2.15
CA PHE A 140 9.08 -2.40 2.50
C PHE A 140 8.53 -3.40 1.46
N ASN A 141 8.87 -3.23 0.19
CA ASN A 141 8.28 -3.96 -0.94
C ASN A 141 9.13 -5.13 -1.45
N TYR A 142 10.42 -5.19 -1.13
CA TYR A 142 11.26 -6.28 -1.61
C TYR A 142 10.75 -7.65 -1.16
N ILE A 143 10.43 -8.49 -2.15
CA ILE A 143 10.13 -9.92 -1.96
C ILE A 143 11.42 -10.71 -1.76
N ASN A 144 12.51 -10.31 -2.44
CA ASN A 144 13.81 -10.96 -2.35
C ASN A 144 14.62 -10.44 -1.15
N HIS A 145 14.96 -11.33 -0.22
CA HIS A 145 15.76 -10.99 0.96
C HIS A 145 17.15 -10.43 0.64
N LYS A 146 17.79 -10.83 -0.46
CA LYS A 146 19.13 -10.32 -0.79
C LYS A 146 19.11 -8.82 -1.03
N GLN A 147 18.09 -8.32 -1.74
CA GLN A 147 17.90 -6.89 -2.00
C GLN A 147 17.57 -6.15 -0.69
N ALA A 148 16.66 -6.68 0.10
CA ALA A 148 16.30 -6.10 1.40
C ALA A 148 17.49 -6.04 2.38
N MET A 149 18.32 -7.08 2.42
CA MET A 149 19.51 -7.12 3.28
C MET A 149 20.59 -6.14 2.82
N ALA A 150 20.77 -5.98 1.50
CA ALA A 150 21.70 -4.99 0.95
C ALA A 150 21.28 -3.57 1.33
N GLU A 151 20.02 -3.20 1.10
CA GLU A 151 19.50 -1.89 1.48
C GLU A 151 19.54 -1.67 2.99
N ARG A 152 19.16 -2.67 3.79
CA ARG A 152 19.25 -2.60 5.25
C ARG A 152 20.68 -2.33 5.73
N ARG A 153 21.68 -2.98 5.13
CA ARG A 153 23.10 -2.78 5.49
C ARG A 153 23.53 -1.33 5.25
N ASP A 154 23.04 -0.71 4.17
CA ASP A 154 23.39 0.67 3.84
C ASP A 154 22.73 1.68 4.80
N LEU A 155 21.56 1.35 5.33
CA LEU A 155 20.80 2.21 6.26
C LEU A 155 21.14 1.99 7.73
N GLN A 156 21.55 0.78 8.13
CA GLN A 156 21.79 0.43 9.54
C GLN A 156 22.73 1.39 10.29
N PRO A 157 23.84 1.91 9.70
CA PRO A 157 24.72 2.85 10.38
C PRO A 157 24.04 4.16 10.81
N LEU A 158 22.97 4.57 10.11
CA LEU A 158 22.19 5.77 10.45
C LEU A 158 21.48 5.63 11.79
N PHE A 159 21.19 4.40 12.21
CA PHE A 159 20.55 4.10 13.49
C PHE A 159 21.56 3.76 14.59
N SER A 160 22.84 4.09 14.40
CA SER A 160 23.86 3.92 15.44
C SER A 160 23.68 4.93 16.58
N PRO A 161 24.10 4.62 17.81
CA PRO A 161 23.99 5.54 18.95
C PRO A 161 24.60 6.93 18.71
N GLY A 162 25.65 7.02 17.88
CA GLY A 162 26.27 8.29 17.50
C GLY A 162 25.36 9.16 16.64
N ASN A 163 24.70 8.58 15.63
CA ASN A 163 23.77 9.30 14.76
C ASN A 163 22.45 9.63 15.47
N LEU A 164 21.99 8.77 16.39
CA LEU A 164 20.77 9.04 17.18
C LEU A 164 20.86 10.35 17.97
N LYS A 165 22.04 10.69 18.52
CA LYS A 165 22.25 11.98 19.21
C LYS A 165 22.04 13.19 18.31
N HIS A 166 22.37 13.07 17.02
CA HIS A 166 22.13 14.15 16.07
C HIS A 166 20.63 14.31 15.76
N TYR A 167 19.89 13.21 15.73
CA TYR A 167 18.44 13.24 15.54
C TYR A 167 17.70 13.78 16.77
N GLU A 168 18.22 13.54 17.97
CA GLU A 168 17.66 14.06 19.23
C GLU A 168 17.52 15.59 19.20
N ALA A 169 18.58 16.31 18.83
CA ALA A 169 18.51 17.77 18.74
C ALA A 169 17.42 18.28 17.77
N ARG A 170 17.26 17.61 16.63
CA ARG A 170 16.24 17.96 15.63
C ARG A 170 14.83 17.59 16.08
N PHE A 171 14.72 16.50 16.84
CA PHE A 171 13.48 16.09 17.47
C PHE A 171 13.04 17.11 18.53
N ASP A 172 13.98 17.59 19.34
CA ASP A 172 13.74 18.62 20.36
C ASP A 172 13.23 19.92 19.73
N GLU A 173 13.78 20.36 18.59
CA GLU A 173 13.28 21.51 17.86
C GLU A 173 11.81 21.36 17.44
N GLN A 174 11.41 20.19 16.92
CA GLN A 174 10.01 19.92 16.57
C GLN A 174 9.13 19.82 17.82
N LEU A 175 9.68 19.31 18.93
CA LEU A 175 8.97 19.18 20.20
C LEU A 175 8.69 20.57 20.79
N ASP A 176 9.62 21.50 20.69
CA ASP A 176 9.43 22.89 21.12
C ASP A 176 8.30 23.56 20.33
N ILE A 177 8.22 23.32 19.01
CA ILE A 177 7.11 23.80 18.17
C ILE A 177 5.77 23.22 18.64
N LEU A 178 5.74 21.90 18.88
CA LEU A 178 4.54 21.22 19.40
C LEU A 178 4.09 21.82 20.74
N MET A 179 5.02 21.97 21.69
CA MET A 179 4.75 22.54 23.00
C MET A 179 4.30 24.01 22.92
N GLY A 180 4.87 24.79 22.00
CA GLY A 180 4.43 26.15 21.71
C GLY A 180 2.96 26.21 21.25
N VAL A 181 2.59 25.33 20.31
CA VAL A 181 1.21 25.24 19.79
C VAL A 181 0.23 24.78 20.88
N ILE A 182 0.60 23.81 21.71
CA ILE A 182 -0.24 23.34 22.83
C ILE A 182 -0.49 24.49 23.81
N LYS A 183 0.57 25.19 24.25
CA LYS A 183 0.46 26.33 25.17
C LYS A 183 -0.40 27.45 24.61
N GLN A 184 -0.32 27.71 23.31
CA GLN A 184 -1.08 28.78 22.66
C GLN A 184 -2.58 28.44 22.53
N ARG A 185 -2.92 27.19 22.19
CA ARG A 185 -4.30 26.78 21.89
C ARG A 185 -5.10 26.34 23.12
N GLY A 186 -4.42 25.96 24.21
CA GLY A 186 -5.05 25.52 25.45
C GLY A 186 -5.69 24.13 25.32
N LYS A 187 -6.84 24.04 24.64
CA LYS A 187 -7.50 22.75 24.33
C LYS A 187 -7.15 22.31 22.91
N VAL A 188 -6.54 21.14 22.78
CA VAL A 188 -6.13 20.57 21.50
C VAL A 188 -6.51 19.10 21.38
N ASP A 189 -6.78 18.65 20.15
CA ASP A 189 -6.79 17.22 19.82
C ASP A 189 -5.34 16.73 19.80
N LEU A 190 -4.89 16.14 20.91
CA LEU A 190 -3.53 15.60 21.05
C LEU A 190 -3.23 14.52 20.00
N PHE A 191 -4.22 13.71 19.64
CA PHE A 191 -4.03 12.66 18.65
C PHE A 191 -3.79 13.25 17.25
N GLY A 192 -4.64 14.19 16.84
CA GLY A 192 -4.47 14.96 15.61
C GLY A 192 -3.12 15.66 15.55
N LEU A 193 -2.74 16.35 16.63
CA LEU A 193 -1.51 17.13 16.71
C LEU A 193 -0.26 16.25 16.74
N PHE A 194 -0.31 15.09 17.40
CA PHE A 194 0.79 14.14 17.41
C PHE A 194 1.03 13.50 16.03
N LYS A 195 -0.04 13.24 15.25
CA LYS A 195 0.12 12.81 13.84
C LYS A 195 0.87 13.86 13.02
N PHE A 196 0.53 15.14 13.19
CA PHE A 196 1.22 16.24 12.52
C PHE A 196 2.69 16.30 12.94
N PHE A 197 2.95 16.21 14.24
CA PHE A 197 4.29 16.19 14.81
C PHE A 197 5.15 15.07 14.25
N MET A 198 4.66 13.82 14.25
CA MET A 198 5.44 12.69 13.75
C MET A 198 5.78 12.81 12.27
N LEU A 199 4.88 13.38 11.46
CA LEU A 199 5.18 13.62 10.04
C LEU A 199 6.19 14.76 9.85
N ASP A 200 6.07 15.83 10.63
CA ASP A 200 7.00 16.96 10.61
C ASP A 200 8.42 16.50 11.01
N VAL A 201 8.54 15.69 12.07
CA VAL A 201 9.78 15.06 12.52
C VAL A 201 10.38 14.17 11.42
N ILE A 202 9.60 13.26 10.82
CA ILE A 202 10.16 12.38 9.78
C ILE A 202 10.53 13.15 8.52
N GLY A 203 9.73 14.13 8.09
CA GLY A 203 10.06 14.99 6.96
C GLY A 203 11.39 15.72 7.18
N ASP A 204 11.57 16.25 8.39
CA ASP A 204 12.82 16.89 8.80
C ASP A 204 13.98 15.89 8.81
N LEU A 205 13.91 14.84 9.63
CA LEU A 205 14.99 13.85 9.75
C LEU A 205 15.35 13.18 8.42
N ALA A 206 14.38 12.94 7.54
CA ALA A 206 14.63 12.27 6.27
C ALA A 206 15.18 13.20 5.18
N LEU A 207 14.55 14.36 4.97
CA LEU A 207 14.79 15.20 3.79
C LEU A 207 15.17 16.64 4.14
N ASN A 208 15.40 16.92 5.42
CA ASN A 208 15.64 18.27 5.97
C ASN A 208 14.51 19.24 5.65
N LYS A 209 13.28 18.74 5.60
CA LYS A 209 12.11 19.55 5.30
C LYS A 209 10.88 19.02 6.04
N SER A 210 10.48 19.74 7.08
CA SER A 210 9.22 19.53 7.79
C SER A 210 8.01 19.83 6.88
N PHE A 211 6.89 19.15 7.12
CA PHE A 211 5.61 19.44 6.46
C PHE A 211 4.90 20.64 7.10
N SER A 212 5.38 21.12 8.24
CA SER A 212 4.83 22.23 9.02
C SER A 212 3.35 22.05 9.37
N GLN A 213 2.90 20.80 9.58
CA GLN A 213 1.51 20.49 9.94
C GLN A 213 1.18 20.90 11.37
N VAL A 214 2.14 20.83 12.30
CA VAL A 214 1.92 21.25 13.70
C VAL A 214 1.57 22.74 13.76
N THR A 215 2.36 23.57 13.09
CA THR A 215 2.16 25.02 13.05
C THR A 215 0.89 25.40 12.27
N SER A 216 0.72 24.84 11.06
CA SER A 216 -0.44 25.18 10.20
C SER A 216 -1.76 24.65 10.76
N GLY A 217 -1.73 23.55 11.54
CA GLY A 217 -2.92 22.86 11.99
C GLY A 217 -3.72 22.18 10.88
N GLN A 218 -3.16 22.03 9.67
CA GLN A 218 -3.83 21.44 8.52
C GLN A 218 -3.07 20.21 8.03
N GLU A 219 -3.83 19.17 7.69
CA GLU A 219 -3.26 17.95 7.10
C GLU A 219 -2.74 18.26 5.69
N HIS A 220 -1.47 17.93 5.43
CA HIS A 220 -0.86 18.19 4.13
C HIS A 220 -1.48 17.28 3.05
N GLN A 221 -1.70 17.82 1.85
CA GLN A 221 -2.36 17.10 0.73
C GLN A 221 -1.75 15.71 0.45
N TYR A 222 -0.43 15.59 0.58
CA TYR A 222 0.28 14.31 0.51
C TYR A 222 -0.33 13.21 1.39
N VAL A 223 -0.67 13.54 2.65
CA VAL A 223 -1.26 12.58 3.61
C VAL A 223 -2.69 12.25 3.22
N VAL A 224 -3.47 13.24 2.77
CA VAL A 224 -4.83 13.05 2.27
C VAL A 224 -4.86 12.09 1.08
N ASP A 225 -3.98 12.33 0.10
CA ASP A 225 -3.85 11.49 -1.09
C ASP A 225 -3.39 10.08 -0.74
N PHE A 226 -2.44 9.97 0.19
CA PHE A 226 -1.97 8.69 0.71
C PHE A 226 -3.10 7.91 1.40
N ASN A 227 -3.89 8.59 2.23
CA ASN A 227 -5.02 7.98 2.95
C ASN A 227 -6.08 7.43 1.99
N ASN A 228 -6.44 8.21 0.98
CA ASN A 228 -7.42 7.81 -0.04
C ASN A 228 -6.90 6.66 -0.91
N ALA A 229 -5.64 6.70 -1.32
CA ALA A 229 -5.01 5.66 -2.13
C ALA A 229 -4.95 4.31 -1.41
N PHE A 230 -4.64 4.30 -0.11
CA PHE A 230 -4.49 3.08 0.67
C PHE A 230 -5.77 2.25 0.76
N MET A 231 -6.93 2.90 0.76
CA MET A 231 -8.22 2.21 0.70
C MET A 231 -8.38 1.37 -0.58
N LEU A 232 -7.85 1.86 -1.71
CA LEU A 232 -7.90 1.11 -2.96
C LEU A 232 -6.95 -0.09 -2.96
N ILE A 233 -5.78 0.00 -2.30
CA ILE A 233 -4.80 -1.09 -2.20
C ILE A 233 -5.45 -2.38 -1.67
N GLY A 234 -6.29 -2.28 -0.63
CA GLY A 234 -7.04 -3.42 -0.09
C GLY A 234 -8.02 -4.04 -1.09
N LEU A 235 -8.57 -3.24 -2.02
CA LEU A 235 -9.46 -3.70 -3.08
C LEU A 235 -8.72 -4.25 -4.30
N GLN A 236 -7.45 -3.88 -4.54
CA GLN A 236 -6.73 -4.28 -5.75
C GLN A 236 -6.53 -5.78 -5.88
N ASN A 237 -6.27 -6.48 -4.77
CA ASN A 237 -6.07 -7.93 -4.81
C ASN A 237 -7.33 -8.70 -5.22
N THR A 238 -8.52 -8.13 -5.02
CA THR A 238 -9.77 -8.84 -5.30
C THR A 238 -10.50 -8.30 -6.53
N PHE A 239 -10.46 -6.98 -6.74
CA PHE A 239 -11.14 -6.30 -7.85
C PHE A 239 -10.15 -5.72 -8.86
N ALA A 240 -9.00 -6.35 -9.05
CA ALA A 240 -8.00 -5.96 -10.05
C ALA A 240 -8.60 -5.60 -11.44
N PRO A 241 -9.58 -6.35 -11.98
CA PRO A 241 -10.17 -6.03 -13.29
C PRO A 241 -11.00 -4.74 -13.31
N ILE A 242 -11.53 -4.30 -12.16
CA ILE A 242 -12.40 -3.12 -12.04
C ILE A 242 -11.57 -1.84 -11.95
N ILE A 243 -10.35 -1.92 -11.42
CA ILE A 243 -9.50 -0.75 -11.16
C ILE A 243 -9.22 0.09 -12.41
N PRO A 244 -8.85 -0.48 -13.57
CA PRO A 244 -8.67 0.29 -14.80
C PRO A 244 -9.94 1.02 -15.28
N LEU A 245 -11.12 0.62 -14.80
CA LEU A 245 -12.40 1.25 -15.16
C LEU A 245 -12.73 2.45 -14.27
N ILE A 246 -12.07 2.63 -13.12
CA ILE A 246 -12.35 3.70 -12.16
C ILE A 246 -12.33 5.10 -12.79
N PRO A 247 -11.37 5.47 -13.66
CA PRO A 247 -11.34 6.79 -14.31
C PRO A 247 -12.62 7.14 -15.09
N TYR A 248 -13.33 6.12 -15.60
CA TYR A 248 -14.54 6.27 -16.40
C TYR A 248 -15.82 6.30 -15.57
N LEU A 249 -15.77 5.93 -14.28
CA LEU A 249 -16.93 5.97 -13.38
C LEU A 249 -17.27 7.41 -12.98
N PRO A 250 -18.51 7.75 -12.63
CA PRO A 250 -18.90 9.12 -12.26
C PRO A 250 -18.50 9.53 -10.82
N PHE A 251 -17.80 8.68 -10.07
CA PHE A 251 -17.51 8.90 -8.64
C PHE A 251 -16.18 9.63 -8.42
N ASN A 252 -16.22 10.95 -8.18
CA ASN A 252 -15.03 11.77 -7.98
C ASN A 252 -14.10 11.26 -6.86
N LYS A 253 -14.65 10.89 -5.69
CA LYS A 253 -13.84 10.34 -4.58
C LYS A 253 -13.05 9.09 -4.98
N LEU A 254 -13.62 8.25 -5.84
CA LEU A 254 -12.97 7.03 -6.32
C LEU A 254 -11.86 7.36 -7.32
N LYS A 255 -12.05 8.37 -8.18
CA LYS A 255 -11.00 8.91 -9.03
C LYS A 255 -9.88 9.55 -8.23
N ASP A 256 -10.22 10.32 -7.20
CA ASP A 256 -9.24 10.98 -6.33
C ASP A 256 -8.37 9.95 -5.62
N ALA A 257 -8.96 8.85 -5.14
CA ALA A 257 -8.24 7.72 -4.58
C ALA A 257 -7.36 7.01 -5.63
N TYR A 258 -7.88 6.83 -6.86
CA TYR A 258 -7.17 6.16 -7.95
C TYR A 258 -5.91 6.92 -8.36
N TYR A 259 -6.02 8.24 -8.53
CA TYR A 259 -4.89 9.11 -8.86
C TYR A 259 -4.05 9.51 -7.64
N GLY A 260 -4.56 9.30 -6.41
CA GLY A 260 -3.88 9.68 -5.17
C GLY A 260 -2.50 9.05 -5.03
N LEU A 261 -2.37 7.77 -5.39
CA LEU A 261 -1.09 7.09 -5.26
C LEU A 261 -0.04 7.64 -6.24
N GLN A 262 -0.46 8.01 -7.45
CA GLN A 262 0.41 8.70 -8.40
C GLN A 262 0.86 10.06 -7.88
N ARG A 263 -0.06 10.87 -7.30
CA ARG A 263 0.29 12.18 -6.70
C ARG A 263 1.28 12.05 -5.55
N VAL A 264 1.06 11.08 -4.66
CA VAL A 264 1.94 10.72 -3.55
C VAL A 264 3.35 10.39 -4.03
N PHE A 265 3.46 9.57 -5.08
CA PHE A 265 4.73 9.21 -5.68
C PHE A 265 5.43 10.38 -6.37
N SER A 266 4.70 11.17 -7.16
CA SER A 266 5.23 12.38 -7.80
C SER A 266 5.75 13.39 -6.78
N TYR A 267 4.98 13.68 -5.73
CA TYR A 267 5.38 14.59 -4.66
C TYR A 267 6.69 14.12 -3.99
N SER A 268 6.78 12.84 -3.67
CA SER A 268 7.95 12.31 -2.97
C SER A 268 9.19 12.28 -3.85
N LYS A 269 9.04 12.00 -5.15
CA LYS A 269 10.12 12.10 -6.12
C LYS A 269 10.66 13.53 -6.15
N GLU A 270 9.78 14.53 -6.26
CA GLU A 270 10.15 15.94 -6.25
C GLU A 270 10.88 16.33 -4.95
N ARG A 271 10.38 15.88 -3.79
CA ARG A 271 11.04 16.14 -2.50
C ARG A 271 12.44 15.52 -2.41
N VAL A 272 12.63 14.31 -2.95
CA VAL A 272 13.96 13.70 -3.01
C VAL A 272 14.86 14.44 -3.99
N GLU A 273 14.36 14.85 -5.15
CA GLU A 273 15.13 15.67 -6.10
C GLU A 273 15.55 17.01 -5.50
N ASP A 274 14.69 17.67 -4.74
CA ASP A 274 15.02 18.88 -3.99
C ASP A 274 16.09 18.62 -2.93
N TYR A 275 15.98 17.51 -2.21
CA TYR A 275 16.98 17.07 -1.23
C TYR A 275 18.34 16.78 -1.88
N LEU A 276 18.36 16.13 -3.04
CA LEU A 276 19.57 15.84 -3.80
C LEU A 276 20.29 17.11 -4.31
N LYS A 277 19.57 18.24 -4.46
CA LYS A 277 20.18 19.53 -4.81
C LYS A 277 20.79 20.27 -3.61
N GLN A 278 20.54 19.83 -2.38
CA GLN A 278 21.09 20.47 -1.19
C GLN A 278 22.61 20.29 -1.10
N ASP A 279 23.26 21.22 -0.38
CA ASP A 279 24.69 21.12 -0.07
C ASP A 279 25.01 19.83 0.70
N MET A 280 26.21 19.31 0.49
CA MET A 280 26.66 18.07 1.13
C MET A 280 26.61 18.10 2.65
N SER A 281 26.97 19.22 3.26
CA SER A 281 26.93 19.41 4.70
C SER A 281 25.51 19.28 5.27
N LYS A 282 24.48 19.64 4.49
CA LYS A 282 23.08 19.53 4.91
C LYS A 282 22.56 18.11 4.75
N LYS A 283 23.01 17.40 3.71
CA LYS A 283 22.65 15.99 3.48
C LYS A 283 23.20 15.08 4.58
N GLN A 284 24.41 15.38 5.07
CA GLN A 284 25.03 14.64 6.17
C GLN A 284 24.15 14.74 7.43
N GLY A 285 23.89 13.59 8.07
CA GLY A 285 23.03 13.55 9.26
C GLY A 285 21.53 13.52 8.96
N SER A 286 21.09 13.27 7.72
CA SER A 286 19.71 12.88 7.42
C SER A 286 19.55 11.36 7.36
N LEU A 287 18.31 10.85 7.45
CA LEU A 287 18.01 9.43 7.23
C LEU A 287 18.19 9.02 5.76
N MET A 288 18.13 9.96 4.81
CA MET A 288 18.31 9.65 3.38
C MET A 288 19.78 9.66 2.96
N SER A 289 20.69 10.13 3.82
CA SER A 289 22.13 10.10 3.58
C SER A 289 22.70 8.69 3.39
N GLY A 290 22.07 7.65 3.95
CA GLY A 290 22.50 6.25 3.79
C GLY A 290 22.39 5.74 2.36
N TYR A 291 21.58 6.39 1.52
CA TYR A 291 21.47 6.08 0.09
C TYR A 291 22.50 6.82 -0.77
N LEU A 292 23.26 7.74 -0.18
CA LEU A 292 24.20 8.59 -0.90
C LEU A 292 25.63 8.13 -0.66
N ASP A 293 26.48 8.33 -1.66
CA ASP A 293 27.92 8.19 -1.49
C ASP A 293 28.42 9.34 -0.57
N PRO A 294 29.19 9.02 0.49
CA PRO A 294 29.62 10.02 1.46
C PRO A 294 30.60 11.05 0.89
N THR A 295 31.26 10.74 -0.24
CA THR A 295 32.25 11.61 -0.89
C THR A 295 31.61 12.50 -1.95
N THR A 296 30.73 11.96 -2.79
CA THR A 296 30.13 12.70 -3.91
C THR A 296 28.79 13.32 -3.56
N GLY A 297 28.02 12.72 -2.66
CA GLY A 297 26.65 13.15 -2.36
C GLY A 297 25.58 12.70 -3.33
N GLU A 298 25.99 11.92 -4.32
CA GLU A 298 25.12 11.33 -5.32
C GLU A 298 24.58 9.98 -4.81
N PRO A 299 23.43 9.52 -5.30
CA PRO A 299 22.92 8.19 -4.98
C PRO A 299 23.96 7.10 -5.28
N LYS A 300 24.15 6.15 -4.36
CA LYS A 300 25.01 4.98 -4.59
C LYS A 300 24.46 4.13 -5.74
N ASP A 301 25.32 3.32 -6.34
CA ASP A 301 24.94 2.37 -7.39
C ASP A 301 23.76 1.49 -6.97
N GLY A 302 22.71 1.50 -7.79
CA GLY A 302 21.46 0.78 -7.53
C GLY A 302 20.36 1.62 -6.86
N TYR A 303 20.68 2.83 -6.38
CA TYR A 303 19.68 3.78 -5.92
C TYR A 303 19.42 4.88 -6.95
N SER A 304 18.16 5.32 -6.98
CA SER A 304 17.68 6.44 -7.77
C SER A 304 16.81 7.31 -6.87
N ALA A 305 16.52 8.55 -7.28
CA ALA A 305 15.56 9.39 -6.54
C ALA A 305 14.23 8.66 -6.29
N TRP A 306 13.83 7.80 -7.23
CA TRP A 306 12.65 6.94 -7.11
C TRP A 306 12.73 5.89 -6.01
N SER A 307 13.83 5.14 -5.92
CA SER A 307 13.96 4.10 -4.88
C SER A 307 14.10 4.70 -3.48
N ILE A 308 14.80 5.84 -3.36
CA ILE A 308 14.91 6.61 -2.11
C ILE A 308 13.53 7.12 -1.68
N ALA A 309 12.74 7.70 -2.60
CA ALA A 309 11.38 8.16 -2.31
C ALA A 309 10.48 7.00 -1.83
N LEU A 310 10.55 5.84 -2.47
CA LEU A 310 9.81 4.64 -2.06
C LEU A 310 10.17 4.15 -0.66
N ALA A 311 11.43 4.23 -0.28
CA ALA A 311 11.84 3.87 1.07
C ALA A 311 11.32 4.85 2.13
N GLY A 312 11.36 6.16 1.83
CA GLY A 312 10.75 7.19 2.68
C GLY A 312 9.25 6.97 2.94
N HIS A 313 8.51 6.51 1.93
CA HIS A 313 7.09 6.13 2.13
C HIS A 313 6.92 5.01 3.13
N GLY A 314 7.80 3.99 3.11
CA GLY A 314 7.73 2.87 4.05
C GLY A 314 7.75 3.34 5.51
N PHE A 315 8.56 4.36 5.82
CA PHE A 315 8.60 4.98 7.15
C PHE A 315 7.31 5.69 7.52
N ILE A 316 6.71 6.44 6.58
CA ILE A 316 5.44 7.15 6.80
C ILE A 316 4.27 6.16 6.98
N CYS A 317 4.23 5.09 6.16
CA CYS A 317 3.28 3.98 6.32
C CYS A 317 3.39 3.34 7.70
N TRP A 318 4.61 3.12 8.19
CA TRP A 318 4.87 2.49 9.48
C TRP A 318 4.41 3.35 10.65
N LEU A 319 4.66 4.66 10.61
CA LEU A 319 4.10 5.58 11.63
C LEU A 319 2.58 5.47 11.67
N ARG A 320 1.93 5.52 10.50
CA ARG A 320 0.48 5.42 10.39
C ARG A 320 -0.05 4.15 11.07
N SER A 321 0.52 2.98 10.78
CA SER A 321 0.00 1.72 11.33
C SER A 321 0.11 1.62 12.85
N ASN A 322 1.12 2.24 13.46
CA ASN A 322 1.30 2.16 14.91
C ASN A 322 0.46 3.19 15.67
N PHE A 323 0.21 4.36 15.09
CA PHE A 323 -0.53 5.43 15.78
C PHE A 323 -2.05 5.41 15.51
N TYR A 324 -2.53 4.92 14.36
CA TYR A 324 -3.97 4.91 14.08
C TYR A 324 -4.79 3.88 14.88
N HIS A 325 -4.14 2.98 15.62
CA HIS A 325 -4.81 1.93 16.40
C HIS A 325 -4.77 2.17 17.91
N SER A 326 -4.05 3.17 18.40
CA SER A 326 -4.10 3.57 19.81
C SER A 326 -5.28 4.51 20.02
N ASP A 327 -6.38 3.97 20.55
CA ASP A 327 -7.52 4.75 21.00
C ASP A 327 -7.13 5.48 22.30
N ILE A 328 -6.57 6.68 22.17
CA ILE A 328 -6.18 7.56 23.29
C ILE A 328 -7.25 8.63 23.52
N SER A 329 -8.50 8.36 23.13
CA SER A 329 -9.62 9.29 23.27
C SER A 329 -10.02 9.60 24.74
N HIS A 330 -9.31 9.03 25.72
CA HIS A 330 -9.61 9.15 27.16
C HIS A 330 -8.42 9.54 28.04
N LEU A 331 -7.36 10.16 27.51
CA LEU A 331 -6.43 10.87 28.39
C LEU A 331 -7.04 12.24 28.73
N ASP A 332 -7.93 12.23 29.72
CA ASP A 332 -8.19 13.41 30.53
C ASP A 332 -6.85 13.78 31.18
N VAL A 333 -6.26 14.86 30.70
CA VAL A 333 -5.11 15.49 31.31
C VAL A 333 -5.66 16.37 32.43
N ASP A 334 -5.81 15.80 33.62
CA ASP A 334 -6.03 16.53 34.86
C ASP A 334 -4.77 17.32 35.28
#